data_AF-A0A7S0RXP9-F1
#
_entry.id   AF-A0A7S0RXP9-F1
#
_cell.length_a   1.000
_cell.length_b   1.000
_cell.length_c   1.000
_cell.angle_alpha   90.00
_cell.angle_beta   90.00
_cell.angle_gamma   90.00
#
_symmetry.space_group_name_H-M   'P 1'
#
loop_
_entity.id
_entity.type
_entity.pdbx_description
1 polymer ?
#
loop_
_entity_poly.entity_id
_entity_poly.type
_entity_poly.pdbx_seq_one_letter_code
_entity_poly.pdbx_strand_id
1 'polypeptide(L)'
;MALRQGGAAILRLLSPSYLAPASGSCGRQFASLGASAVQLDHTPEGPVLLRLPERAWGAPPELSAATVTSLTGGKQAKKVAVLRDAFNSYDQAFRPLGSVLRHLGGSAVAVATEATEPHTRVVVDEYARDGATGSYKLRSVATDLLRYLKTQGVRVALLPDVSQVSGSTAVTGVTRRVRQSTNEVLMVAPTAFGFNEQAAQDNSFMHAASKPGEGSALTRQVLKEYAGLHHQLTEVAGVKVTLYEHGLAHGTPDACFPNNWFSTHPVGEAAGGNKESTLVLYPMKHPNRAAERRADMISVLKGRGYSRVYDMSTHEPKNKYFEGTGVLVIDRINGVAYVDVSERADESLAHEWAQTLGYKDLVTFRSTDLRGKSVYHTNVMMAIGTGVAIVCADSVKDDKERKRLLGALSKTHEVVQISLAQMDALCGNALELEDGRGLPVMAMSTQAYNAFTADQRKAISRHVASIVHAPIDTLERVGGGGVRCTLAELF
;
A
#
# COMPACT_ATOMS: atom_id res chain seq x y z
N MET A 1 5.76 -37.03 -55.13
CA MET A 1 4.79 -37.29 -56.22
C MET A 1 3.51 -37.76 -55.56
N ALA A 2 2.44 -36.94 -55.65
CA ALA A 2 0.97 -37.20 -55.53
C ALA A 2 0.44 -38.45 -54.76
N LEU A 3 -0.71 -38.50 -54.08
CA LEU A 3 -1.84 -37.60 -53.79
C LEU A 3 -2.82 -38.38 -52.86
N ARG A 4 -3.39 -37.70 -51.85
CA ARG A 4 -4.80 -37.69 -51.35
C ARG A 4 -5.59 -38.93 -50.84
N GLN A 5 -6.55 -38.52 -49.98
CA GLN A 5 -7.82 -39.12 -49.49
C GLN A 5 -7.68 -39.89 -48.16
N GLY A 6 -8.44 -39.65 -47.09
CA GLY A 6 -9.75 -39.01 -46.89
C GLY A 6 -10.69 -40.05 -46.26
N GLY A 7 -11.29 -39.78 -45.09
CA GLY A 7 -12.39 -40.62 -44.57
C GLY A 7 -12.42 -40.83 -43.05
N ALA A 8 -13.59 -40.64 -42.46
CA ALA A 8 -13.90 -40.62 -41.04
C ALA A 8 -14.55 -41.94 -40.54
N ALA A 9 -14.48 -42.23 -39.23
CA ALA A 9 -15.38 -43.13 -38.49
C ALA A 9 -15.27 -42.84 -36.97
N ILE A 10 -16.30 -42.31 -36.28
CA ILE A 10 -17.48 -42.96 -35.66
C ILE A 10 -17.21 -43.53 -34.26
N LEU A 11 -17.91 -42.97 -33.25
CA LEU A 11 -18.57 -43.70 -32.15
C LEU A 11 -19.58 -42.74 -31.47
N ARG A 12 -20.84 -42.74 -31.93
CA ARG A 12 -22.04 -43.41 -31.38
C ARG A 12 -22.46 -42.98 -29.96
N LEU A 13 -23.56 -42.23 -29.95
CA LEU A 13 -24.48 -41.90 -28.86
C LEU A 13 -25.17 -43.13 -28.26
N LEU A 14 -25.43 -43.10 -26.94
CA LEU A 14 -26.74 -43.42 -26.35
C LEU A 14 -26.95 -42.57 -25.09
N SER A 15 -28.11 -41.90 -25.05
CA SER A 15 -28.62 -40.97 -24.02
C SER A 15 -29.07 -41.70 -22.73
N PRO A 16 -29.36 -40.97 -21.63
CA PRO A 16 -30.76 -40.60 -21.40
C PRO A 16 -30.99 -39.17 -20.87
N SER A 17 -31.99 -38.55 -21.48
CA SER A 17 -32.92 -37.52 -20.98
C SER A 17 -32.93 -37.20 -19.48
N TYR A 18 -32.82 -35.90 -19.16
CA TYR A 18 -33.77 -35.06 -18.40
C TYR A 18 -33.04 -33.90 -17.72
N LEU A 19 -33.15 -32.71 -18.31
CA LEU A 19 -33.29 -31.38 -17.69
C LEU A 19 -32.89 -30.35 -18.76
N ALA A 20 -33.89 -29.81 -19.44
CA ALA A 20 -33.72 -28.63 -20.27
C ALA A 20 -33.21 -27.48 -19.38
N PRO A 21 -32.09 -26.81 -19.72
CA PRO A 21 -31.84 -25.51 -19.14
C PRO A 21 -32.89 -24.58 -19.74
N ALA A 22 -33.77 -24.05 -18.89
CA ALA A 22 -34.64 -22.96 -19.25
C ALA A 22 -33.79 -21.88 -19.92
N SER A 23 -34.09 -21.61 -21.19
CA SER A 23 -33.62 -20.45 -21.93
C SER A 23 -34.16 -19.20 -21.23
N GLY A 24 -33.40 -18.75 -20.24
CA GLY A 24 -33.62 -17.53 -19.49
C GLY A 24 -32.31 -16.79 -19.40
N SER A 25 -31.78 -16.37 -20.55
CA SER A 25 -30.71 -15.39 -20.62
C SER A 25 -31.20 -14.08 -19.98
N CYS A 26 -31.01 -13.92 -18.67
CA CYS A 26 -31.04 -12.62 -18.02
C CYS A 26 -29.60 -12.16 -17.75
N GLY A 27 -28.76 -12.24 -18.79
CA GLY A 27 -27.58 -11.40 -18.87
C GLY A 27 -28.04 -9.98 -19.15
N ARG A 28 -28.44 -9.23 -18.11
CA ARG A 28 -28.59 -7.78 -18.26
C ARG A 28 -27.19 -7.18 -18.28
N GLN A 29 -26.58 -7.13 -19.46
CA GLN A 29 -25.61 -6.08 -19.77
C GLN A 29 -26.32 -4.74 -19.59
N PHE A 30 -25.90 -3.96 -18.60
CA PHE A 30 -26.31 -2.57 -18.48
C PHE A 30 -25.22 -1.66 -19.05
N ALA A 31 -25.66 -0.78 -19.94
CA ALA A 31 -24.84 -0.01 -20.88
C ALA A 31 -24.00 1.08 -20.21
N SER A 32 -22.80 1.33 -20.75
CA SER A 32 -22.25 2.70 -20.72
C SER A 32 -23.33 3.63 -21.29
N LEU A 33 -23.68 4.69 -20.57
CA LEU A 33 -24.76 5.61 -20.98
C LEU A 33 -24.32 6.57 -22.11
N GLY A 34 -23.11 6.37 -22.62
CA GLY A 34 -22.41 7.17 -23.62
C GLY A 34 -20.93 7.28 -23.23
N ALA A 35 -20.12 7.97 -24.05
CA ALA A 35 -18.72 8.26 -23.70
C ALA A 35 -18.56 9.21 -22.49
N SER A 36 -19.65 9.88 -22.09
CA SER A 36 -19.65 10.98 -21.11
C SER A 36 -20.46 10.70 -19.84
N ALA A 37 -21.00 9.49 -19.67
CA ALA A 37 -21.77 9.14 -18.47
C ALA A 37 -21.53 7.70 -17.99
N VAL A 38 -21.35 7.53 -16.67
CA VAL A 38 -21.17 6.24 -16.00
C VAL A 38 -22.08 6.15 -14.79
N GLN A 39 -22.91 5.10 -14.71
CA GLN A 39 -23.76 4.84 -13.55
C GLN A 39 -23.00 4.04 -12.48
N LEU A 40 -23.00 4.52 -11.24
CA LEU A 40 -22.13 3.98 -10.18
C LEU A 40 -22.68 2.75 -9.45
N ASP A 41 -24.00 2.61 -9.38
CA ASP A 41 -24.66 1.46 -8.78
C ASP A 41 -25.77 0.90 -9.68
N HIS A 42 -26.27 -0.29 -9.35
CA HIS A 42 -27.30 -0.99 -10.13
C HIS A 42 -28.70 -0.45 -9.90
N THR A 43 -28.87 0.52 -9.01
CA THR A 43 -30.18 1.06 -8.70
C THR A 43 -30.55 2.14 -9.73
N PRO A 44 -31.80 2.18 -10.19
CA PRO A 44 -32.29 3.25 -11.05
C PRO A 44 -32.14 4.65 -10.43
N GLU A 45 -31.99 4.72 -9.10
CA GLU A 45 -31.88 5.97 -8.34
C GLU A 45 -30.44 6.38 -8.00
N GLY A 46 -29.46 5.53 -8.34
CA GLY A 46 -28.06 5.74 -8.03
C GLY A 46 -27.46 6.98 -8.72
N PRO A 47 -26.36 7.53 -8.16
CA PRO A 47 -25.69 8.66 -8.78
C PRO A 47 -25.10 8.28 -10.15
N VAL A 48 -25.25 9.20 -11.10
CA VAL A 48 -24.62 9.09 -12.41
C VAL A 48 -23.46 10.07 -12.49
N LEU A 49 -22.26 9.54 -12.73
CA LEU A 49 -21.08 10.35 -13.03
C LEU A 49 -21.17 10.88 -14.46
N LEU A 50 -20.89 12.16 -14.63
CA LEU A 50 -20.98 12.86 -15.89
C LEU A 50 -19.68 13.60 -16.19
N ARG A 51 -19.36 13.70 -17.48
CA ARG A 51 -18.46 14.73 -18.01
C ARG A 51 -19.30 15.67 -18.88
N LEU A 52 -19.31 16.96 -18.54
CA LEU A 52 -19.97 17.96 -19.38
C LEU A 52 -19.25 18.06 -20.74
N PRO A 53 -19.98 18.34 -21.83
CA PRO A 53 -19.40 18.44 -23.18
C PRO A 53 -18.50 19.67 -23.34
N GLU A 54 -18.70 20.68 -22.50
CA GLU A 54 -17.88 21.87 -22.43
C GLU A 54 -17.23 21.96 -21.04
N ARG A 55 -16.04 22.56 -21.02
CA ARG A 55 -15.31 22.77 -19.78
C ARG A 55 -16.02 23.83 -18.94
N ALA A 56 -16.59 23.39 -17.83
CA ALA A 56 -17.05 24.31 -16.80
C ALA A 56 -15.87 24.82 -15.98
N TRP A 57 -15.72 26.14 -15.89
CA TRP A 57 -14.71 26.85 -15.09
C TRP A 57 -14.99 26.84 -13.58
N GLY A 58 -15.95 26.02 -13.16
CA GLY A 58 -16.43 25.86 -11.80
C GLY A 58 -17.69 24.99 -11.80
N ALA A 59 -18.37 24.93 -10.66
CA ALA A 59 -19.66 24.26 -10.55
C ALA A 59 -20.78 25.25 -10.90
N PRO A 60 -21.50 25.11 -12.03
CA PRO A 60 -22.71 25.89 -12.24
C PRO A 60 -23.70 25.65 -11.09
N PRO A 61 -24.49 26.65 -10.66
CA PRO A 61 -25.44 26.47 -9.56
C PRO A 61 -26.58 25.50 -9.91
N GLU A 62 -26.84 25.31 -11.20
CA GLU A 62 -27.91 24.49 -11.73
C GLU A 62 -27.52 23.87 -13.08
N LEU A 63 -27.93 22.63 -13.31
CA LEU A 63 -27.88 21.98 -14.62
C LEU A 63 -29.31 21.78 -15.15
N SER A 64 -29.50 22.04 -16.43
CA SER A 64 -30.80 21.82 -17.07
C SER A 64 -31.13 20.33 -17.16
N ALA A 65 -32.42 19.98 -17.09
CA ALA A 65 -32.88 18.61 -17.31
C ALA A 65 -32.45 18.09 -18.68
N ALA A 66 -32.53 18.93 -19.72
CA ALA A 66 -32.14 18.58 -21.08
C ALA A 66 -30.65 18.20 -21.18
N THR A 67 -29.76 18.97 -20.54
CA THR A 67 -28.32 18.67 -20.50
C THR A 67 -28.07 17.29 -19.89
N VAL A 68 -28.65 17.03 -18.71
CA VAL A 68 -28.46 15.74 -18.03
C VAL A 68 -29.05 14.59 -18.87
N THR A 69 -30.29 14.73 -19.34
CA THR A 69 -30.97 13.71 -20.16
C THR A 69 -30.19 13.39 -21.45
N SER A 70 -29.57 14.39 -22.08
CA SER A 70 -28.74 14.18 -23.27
C SER A 70 -27.48 13.34 -22.97
N LEU A 71 -26.84 13.57 -21.83
CA LEU A 71 -25.61 12.87 -21.43
C LEU A 71 -25.87 11.46 -20.89
N THR A 72 -27.04 11.22 -20.30
CA THR A 72 -27.42 9.93 -19.72
C THR A 72 -28.20 9.02 -20.67
N GLY A 73 -28.33 9.39 -21.95
CA GLY A 73 -29.06 8.60 -22.94
C GLY A 73 -30.56 8.48 -22.61
N GLY A 74 -31.17 9.54 -22.08
CA GLY A 74 -32.61 9.57 -21.77
C GLY A 74 -32.96 9.25 -20.31
N LYS A 75 -32.01 8.81 -19.48
CA LYS A 75 -32.28 8.45 -18.08
C LYS A 75 -32.45 9.69 -17.19
N GLN A 76 -33.47 9.69 -16.34
CA GLN A 76 -33.69 10.73 -15.32
C GLN A 76 -33.12 10.29 -13.96
N ALA A 77 -31.85 10.59 -13.72
CA ALA A 77 -31.21 10.30 -12.43
C ALA A 77 -31.74 11.25 -11.33
N LYS A 78 -31.82 10.78 -10.08
CA LYS A 78 -32.12 11.67 -8.94
C LYS A 78 -30.90 12.50 -8.53
N LYS A 79 -29.70 11.95 -8.73
CA LYS A 79 -28.43 12.57 -8.40
C LYS A 79 -27.46 12.43 -9.57
N VAL A 80 -26.71 13.50 -9.84
CA VAL A 80 -25.62 13.47 -10.82
C VAL A 80 -24.38 14.07 -10.21
N ALA A 81 -23.23 13.61 -10.68
CA ALA A 81 -21.92 14.01 -10.19
C ALA A 81 -21.04 14.38 -11.38
N VAL A 82 -20.70 15.65 -11.52
CA VAL A 82 -19.93 16.16 -12.65
C VAL A 82 -18.45 16.12 -12.32
N LEU A 83 -17.65 15.42 -13.13
CA LEU A 83 -16.20 15.36 -12.99
C LEU A 83 -15.55 16.58 -13.66
N ARG A 84 -14.65 17.25 -12.95
CA ARG A 84 -13.81 18.34 -13.48
C ARG A 84 -12.33 18.10 -13.24
N ASP A 85 -11.52 18.40 -14.25
CA ASP A 85 -10.07 18.53 -14.11
C ASP A 85 -9.77 19.90 -13.48
N ALA A 86 -9.49 19.91 -12.17
CA ALA A 86 -9.43 21.15 -11.39
C ALA A 86 -8.22 22.04 -11.75
N PHE A 87 -7.17 21.45 -12.33
CA PHE A 87 -5.86 22.09 -12.45
C PHE A 87 -5.31 22.13 -13.88
N ASN A 88 -6.11 21.80 -14.89
CA ASN A 88 -5.71 21.98 -16.29
C ASN A 88 -5.60 23.48 -16.62
N SER A 89 -4.67 23.88 -17.49
CA SER A 89 -4.65 25.24 -18.04
C SER A 89 -5.80 25.45 -19.06
N TYR A 90 -6.20 26.69 -19.36
CA TYR A 90 -7.40 26.98 -20.16
C TYR A 90 -7.40 26.45 -21.59
N ASP A 91 -6.22 26.27 -22.13
CA ASP A 91 -5.91 25.74 -23.45
C ASP A 91 -5.78 24.21 -23.47
N GLN A 92 -5.71 23.57 -22.30
CA GLN A 92 -5.72 22.10 -22.21
C GLN A 92 -7.13 21.54 -22.37
N ALA A 93 -7.26 20.55 -23.25
CA ALA A 93 -8.45 19.74 -23.36
C ALA A 93 -8.73 19.01 -22.03
N PHE A 94 -10.00 18.91 -21.66
CA PHE A 94 -10.39 18.11 -20.50
C PHE A 94 -10.35 16.62 -20.87
N ARG A 95 -10.01 15.77 -19.90
CA ARG A 95 -9.85 14.32 -20.16
C ARG A 95 -11.23 13.69 -20.44
N PRO A 96 -11.39 12.82 -21.45
CA PRO A 96 -12.63 12.06 -21.61
C PRO A 96 -12.96 11.25 -20.36
N LEU A 97 -14.24 11.04 -20.04
CA LEU A 97 -14.63 10.28 -18.85
C LEU A 97 -13.97 8.89 -18.83
N GLY A 98 -13.94 8.22 -19.99
CA GLY A 98 -13.37 6.89 -20.15
C GLY A 98 -11.84 6.79 -20.01
N SER A 99 -11.10 7.91 -19.99
CA SER A 99 -9.67 7.92 -19.67
C SER A 99 -9.41 8.19 -18.18
N VAL A 100 -10.41 8.69 -17.45
CA VAL A 100 -10.32 8.92 -16.00
C VAL A 100 -10.85 7.73 -15.23
N LEU A 101 -11.99 7.18 -15.65
CA LEU A 101 -12.71 6.15 -14.92
C LEU A 101 -13.41 5.18 -15.88
N ARG A 102 -13.39 3.89 -15.54
CA ARG A 102 -14.17 2.85 -16.22
C ARG A 102 -14.92 1.98 -15.21
N HIS A 103 -16.19 1.65 -15.51
CA HIS A 103 -16.98 0.74 -14.69
C HIS A 103 -16.49 -0.71 -14.84
N LEU A 104 -16.40 -1.44 -13.73
CA LEU A 104 -15.87 -2.81 -13.69
C LEU A 104 -16.95 -3.88 -13.42
N GLY A 105 -18.22 -3.47 -13.27
CA GLY A 105 -19.29 -4.33 -12.76
C GLY A 105 -19.46 -4.22 -11.23
N GLY A 106 -20.65 -4.55 -10.72
CA GLY A 106 -20.95 -4.35 -9.29
C GLY A 106 -20.95 -2.86 -8.90
N SER A 107 -20.69 -2.58 -7.62
CA SER A 107 -20.30 -1.24 -7.14
C SER A 107 -18.78 -1.09 -7.20
N ALA A 108 -18.19 -1.22 -8.40
CA ALA A 108 -16.74 -1.11 -8.58
C ALA A 108 -16.35 -0.35 -9.86
N VAL A 109 -15.29 0.44 -9.76
CA VAL A 109 -14.75 1.27 -10.84
C VAL A 109 -13.22 1.21 -10.87
N ALA A 110 -12.64 1.23 -12.06
CA ALA A 110 -11.23 1.50 -12.28
C ALA A 110 -11.03 3.01 -12.41
N VAL A 111 -10.03 3.57 -11.75
CA VAL A 111 -9.65 4.98 -11.85
C VAL A 111 -8.20 5.08 -12.28
N ALA A 112 -7.91 5.99 -13.21
CA ALA A 112 -6.55 6.23 -13.67
C ALA A 112 -5.69 6.75 -12.52
N THR A 113 -4.51 6.17 -12.28
CA THR A 113 -3.62 6.59 -11.19
C THR A 113 -3.27 8.08 -11.30
N GLU A 114 -3.07 8.58 -12.53
CA GLU A 114 -2.85 10.01 -12.80
C GLU A 114 -3.99 10.92 -12.33
N ALA A 115 -5.23 10.42 -12.24
CA ALA A 115 -6.37 11.21 -11.75
C ALA A 115 -6.33 11.44 -10.22
N THR A 116 -5.37 10.82 -9.53
CA THR A 116 -5.17 10.92 -8.08
C THR A 116 -3.99 11.81 -7.70
N GLU A 117 -3.12 12.15 -8.66
CA GLU A 117 -1.94 12.96 -8.42
C GLU A 117 -2.33 14.43 -8.17
N PRO A 118 -1.61 15.18 -7.32
CA PRO A 118 -2.01 16.53 -6.92
C PRO A 118 -2.27 17.50 -8.09
N HIS A 119 -1.46 17.45 -9.16
CA HIS A 119 -1.51 18.39 -10.28
C HIS A 119 -2.49 17.99 -11.39
N THR A 120 -2.94 16.73 -11.40
CA THR A 120 -3.91 16.18 -12.35
C THR A 120 -5.13 15.62 -11.63
N ARG A 121 -5.38 16.01 -10.37
CA ARG A 121 -6.49 15.46 -9.60
C ARG A 121 -7.84 15.82 -10.22
N VAL A 122 -8.77 14.86 -10.14
CA VAL A 122 -10.15 15.07 -10.56
C VAL A 122 -11.03 15.36 -9.35
N VAL A 123 -11.90 16.37 -9.51
CA VAL A 123 -12.89 16.73 -8.50
C VAL A 123 -14.30 16.51 -9.02
N VAL A 124 -15.25 16.38 -8.10
CA VAL A 124 -16.65 16.05 -8.35
C VAL A 124 -17.54 17.14 -7.75
N ASP A 125 -18.45 17.66 -8.57
CA ASP A 125 -19.55 18.51 -8.11
C ASP A 125 -20.84 17.70 -8.11
N GLU A 126 -21.54 17.64 -6.98
CA GLU A 126 -22.77 16.87 -6.84
C GLU A 126 -24.01 17.73 -7.04
N TYR A 127 -24.98 17.20 -7.77
CA TYR A 127 -26.27 17.84 -8.00
C TYR A 127 -27.40 16.88 -7.70
N ALA A 128 -28.50 17.41 -7.18
CA ALA A 128 -29.74 16.66 -6.96
C ALA A 128 -30.86 17.24 -7.80
N ARG A 129 -31.68 16.36 -8.37
CA ARG A 129 -32.85 16.76 -9.17
C ARG A 129 -33.89 17.44 -8.28
N ASP A 130 -34.35 18.60 -8.70
CA ASP A 130 -35.44 19.35 -8.12
C ASP A 130 -36.78 18.78 -8.61
N GLY A 131 -37.67 18.44 -7.68
CA GLY A 131 -38.93 17.77 -7.99
C GLY A 131 -39.95 18.67 -8.71
N ALA A 132 -39.86 19.99 -8.57
CA ALA A 132 -40.82 20.94 -9.14
C ALA A 132 -40.41 21.39 -10.54
N THR A 133 -39.13 21.70 -10.73
CA THR A 133 -38.59 22.24 -11.98
C THR A 133 -37.94 21.17 -12.86
N GLY A 134 -37.61 20.01 -12.30
CA GLY A 134 -36.88 18.95 -12.99
C GLY A 134 -35.39 19.25 -13.25
N SER A 135 -34.94 20.46 -12.90
CA SER A 135 -33.54 20.89 -12.96
C SER A 135 -32.68 20.16 -11.91
N TYR A 136 -31.36 20.30 -11.98
CA TYR A 136 -30.45 19.71 -11.01
C TYR A 136 -29.71 20.81 -10.26
N LYS A 137 -29.97 20.92 -8.95
CA LYS A 137 -29.38 21.94 -8.08
C LYS A 137 -28.10 21.42 -7.45
N LEU A 138 -27.07 22.27 -7.44
CA LEU A 138 -25.77 21.99 -6.83
C LEU A 138 -25.90 21.72 -5.32
N ARG A 139 -25.17 20.73 -4.82
CA ARG A 139 -25.18 20.27 -3.42
C ARG A 139 -23.81 20.27 -2.77
N SER A 140 -22.78 19.85 -3.51
CA SER A 140 -21.39 19.90 -3.08
C SER A 140 -20.50 20.30 -4.25
N VAL A 141 -19.38 20.95 -3.94
CA VAL A 141 -18.45 21.49 -4.94
C VAL A 141 -17.07 20.93 -4.68
N ALA A 142 -16.41 20.51 -5.76
CA ALA A 142 -15.00 20.14 -5.79
C ALA A 142 -14.58 19.06 -4.77
N THR A 143 -15.44 18.08 -4.52
CA THR A 143 -15.07 16.90 -3.72
C THR A 143 -14.05 16.06 -4.48
N ASP A 144 -12.95 15.62 -3.85
CA ASP A 144 -11.99 14.69 -4.48
C ASP A 144 -12.72 13.45 -5.02
N LEU A 145 -12.42 13.03 -6.26
CA LEU A 145 -13.12 11.93 -6.94
C LEU A 145 -13.14 10.65 -6.09
N LEU A 146 -12.01 10.29 -5.48
CA LEU A 146 -11.90 9.05 -4.74
C LEU A 146 -12.57 9.13 -3.38
N ARG A 147 -12.53 10.31 -2.73
CA ARG A 147 -13.38 10.60 -1.57
C ARG A 147 -14.86 10.45 -1.92
N TYR A 148 -15.30 11.02 -3.04
CA TYR A 148 -16.69 10.91 -3.49
C TYR A 148 -17.10 9.45 -3.74
N LEU A 149 -16.28 8.68 -4.47
CA LEU A 149 -16.56 7.26 -4.74
C LEU A 149 -16.66 6.45 -3.43
N LYS A 150 -15.79 6.74 -2.45
CA LYS A 150 -15.83 6.13 -1.13
C LYS A 150 -17.12 6.46 -0.37
N THR A 151 -17.63 7.70 -0.42
CA THR A 151 -18.91 8.05 0.23
C THR A 151 -20.11 7.37 -0.43
N GLN A 152 -20.00 7.02 -1.72
CA GLN A 152 -21.02 6.23 -2.43
C GLN A 152 -20.87 4.71 -2.20
N GLY A 153 -19.91 4.25 -1.40
CA GLY A 153 -19.66 2.82 -1.18
C GLY A 153 -19.13 2.08 -2.41
N VAL A 154 -18.52 2.79 -3.35
CA VAL A 154 -17.96 2.22 -4.58
C VAL A 154 -16.52 1.75 -4.33
N ARG A 155 -16.21 0.52 -4.72
CA ARG A 155 -14.84 -0.03 -4.69
C ARG A 155 -14.02 0.54 -5.84
N VAL A 156 -12.81 0.99 -5.55
CA VAL A 156 -11.92 1.60 -6.54
C VAL A 156 -10.73 0.69 -6.80
N ALA A 157 -10.42 0.45 -8.07
CA ALA A 157 -9.15 -0.12 -8.52
C ALA A 157 -8.34 0.97 -9.22
N LEU A 158 -7.12 1.26 -8.77
CA LEU A 158 -6.24 2.17 -9.48
C LEU A 158 -5.50 1.43 -10.59
N LEU A 159 -5.47 2.00 -11.78
CA LEU A 159 -4.76 1.45 -12.92
C LEU A 159 -3.94 2.55 -13.60
N PRO A 160 -2.72 2.27 -14.09
CA PRO A 160 -1.93 3.23 -14.85
C PRO A 160 -2.67 3.76 -16.09
N ASP A 161 -3.44 2.89 -16.76
CA ASP A 161 -4.27 3.25 -17.92
C ASP A 161 -5.59 2.48 -17.87
N VAL A 162 -6.69 3.18 -17.64
CA VAL A 162 -8.04 2.59 -17.60
C VAL A 162 -8.63 2.33 -18.99
N SER A 163 -8.04 2.88 -20.05
CA SER A 163 -8.53 2.73 -21.42
C SER A 163 -8.31 1.31 -21.97
N GLN A 164 -7.29 0.61 -21.46
CA GLN A 164 -6.89 -0.75 -21.84
C GLN A 164 -7.75 -1.85 -21.21
N VAL A 165 -8.67 -1.51 -20.30
CA VAL A 165 -9.48 -2.50 -19.57
C VAL A 165 -10.66 -2.97 -20.43
N SER A 166 -10.52 -4.08 -21.17
CA SER A 166 -11.62 -4.68 -21.94
C SER A 166 -12.74 -5.20 -21.02
N GLY A 167 -13.99 -4.91 -21.38
CA GLY A 167 -15.18 -5.11 -20.55
C GLY A 167 -15.33 -6.51 -19.93
N SER A 168 -15.87 -6.54 -18.71
CA SER A 168 -16.14 -7.75 -17.94
C SER A 168 -14.92 -8.68 -17.77
N THR A 169 -13.72 -8.14 -17.53
CA THR A 169 -12.99 -8.74 -16.41
C THR A 169 -13.87 -8.51 -15.22
N ALA A 170 -14.51 -9.58 -14.74
CA ALA A 170 -14.88 -9.64 -13.35
C ALA A 170 -13.59 -9.28 -12.62
N VAL A 171 -13.45 -8.02 -12.25
CA VAL A 171 -12.83 -7.69 -11.00
C VAL A 171 -13.83 -8.29 -10.04
N THR A 172 -13.71 -9.60 -9.85
CA THR A 172 -13.81 -10.17 -8.54
C THR A 172 -12.94 -9.24 -7.72
N GLY A 173 -13.56 -8.18 -7.21
CA GLY A 173 -13.28 -7.83 -5.85
C GLY A 173 -13.71 -9.07 -5.09
N VAL A 174 -12.81 -10.06 -5.08
CA VAL A 174 -12.16 -10.42 -3.85
C VAL A 174 -12.03 -9.07 -3.14
N THR A 175 -13.01 -8.75 -2.28
CA THR A 175 -12.70 -8.11 -1.02
C THR A 175 -11.42 -8.81 -0.63
N ARG A 176 -10.26 -8.20 -0.91
CA ARG A 176 -9.00 -8.92 -0.81
C ARG A 176 -9.01 -9.32 0.65
N ARG A 177 -9.28 -10.61 0.93
CA ARG A 177 -9.52 -11.06 2.31
C ARG A 177 -8.28 -10.74 3.16
N VAL A 178 -7.17 -10.52 2.46
CA VAL A 178 -5.88 -10.07 2.94
C VAL A 178 -5.52 -8.75 2.28
N ARG A 179 -5.18 -7.74 3.07
CA ARG A 179 -4.59 -6.48 2.61
C ARG A 179 -3.07 -6.57 2.70
N GLN A 180 -2.35 -5.89 1.79
CA GLN A 180 -0.89 -5.77 1.87
C GLN A 180 -0.49 -4.72 2.90
N SER A 181 -1.22 -3.62 2.94
CA SER A 181 -0.94 -2.43 3.74
C SER A 181 -2.16 -2.01 4.57
N THR A 182 -1.96 -1.02 5.43
CA THR A 182 -2.98 -0.46 6.33
C THR A 182 -2.92 1.06 6.31
N ASN A 183 -4.02 1.71 6.69
CA ASN A 183 -4.09 3.15 6.87
C ASN A 183 -3.70 3.59 8.29
N GLU A 184 -3.30 2.67 9.16
CA GLU A 184 -3.03 2.93 10.57
C GLU A 184 -1.66 2.41 11.01
N VAL A 185 -0.90 3.27 11.68
CA VAL A 185 0.46 2.96 12.17
C VAL A 185 0.65 3.44 13.60
N LEU A 186 1.57 2.79 14.31
CA LEU A 186 2.11 3.27 15.57
C LEU A 186 3.48 3.91 15.32
N MET A 187 3.69 5.06 15.94
CA MET A 187 4.95 5.81 15.94
C MET A 187 5.38 6.10 17.38
N VAL A 188 6.68 6.27 17.61
CA VAL A 188 7.23 6.69 18.91
C VAL A 188 8.12 7.90 18.68
N ALA A 189 7.70 9.05 19.20
CA ALA A 189 8.44 10.29 19.08
C ALA A 189 9.84 10.14 19.73
N PRO A 190 10.91 10.62 19.05
CA PRO A 190 12.29 10.53 19.50
C PRO A 190 12.64 11.51 20.65
N THR A 191 11.81 11.59 21.70
CA THR A 191 11.90 12.56 22.80
C THR A 191 13.10 12.37 23.73
N ALA A 192 13.72 11.19 23.75
CA ALA A 192 14.97 10.89 24.45
C ALA A 192 16.03 10.27 23.52
N PHE A 193 16.05 10.72 22.26
CA PHE A 193 16.95 10.21 21.22
C PHE A 193 18.42 10.59 21.46
N GLY A 194 19.30 9.67 21.07
CA GLY A 194 20.75 9.85 21.02
C GLY A 194 21.43 8.67 20.34
N PHE A 195 22.76 8.73 20.20
CA PHE A 195 23.51 7.63 19.60
C PHE A 195 23.47 6.37 20.46
N ASN A 196 23.05 5.23 19.89
CA ASN A 196 23.02 3.94 20.57
C ASN A 196 24.34 3.17 20.39
N GLU A 197 25.22 3.23 21.39
CA GLU A 197 26.51 2.53 21.37
C GLU A 197 26.38 0.99 21.26
N GLN A 198 25.28 0.39 21.74
CA GLN A 198 25.06 -1.07 21.63
C GLN A 198 24.70 -1.46 20.20
N ALA A 199 23.70 -0.79 19.61
CA ALA A 199 23.24 -1.08 18.25
C ALA A 199 24.24 -0.66 17.16
N ALA A 200 25.09 0.32 17.41
CA ALA A 200 26.11 0.74 16.45
C ALA A 200 27.21 -0.32 16.21
N GLN A 201 27.30 -1.36 17.05
CA GLN A 201 28.30 -2.44 16.87
C GLN A 201 28.04 -3.27 15.61
N ASP A 202 26.78 -3.40 15.21
CA ASP A 202 26.33 -4.22 14.09
C ASP A 202 25.44 -3.47 13.08
N ASN A 203 25.06 -2.23 13.34
CA ASN A 203 24.43 -1.36 12.34
C ASN A 203 25.46 -0.46 11.63
N SER A 204 25.89 -0.85 10.42
CA SER A 204 26.84 -0.08 9.60
C SER A 204 26.29 1.25 9.06
N PHE A 205 24.99 1.50 9.20
CA PHE A 205 24.31 2.73 8.77
C PHE A 205 24.26 3.80 9.88
N MET A 206 24.68 3.47 11.10
CA MET A 206 24.81 4.44 12.19
C MET A 206 26.16 5.15 12.13
N HIS A 207 26.14 6.48 12.10
CA HIS A 207 27.33 7.30 12.22
C HIS A 207 27.38 7.99 13.59
N ALA A 208 28.57 7.96 14.22
CA ALA A 208 28.77 8.51 15.55
C ALA A 208 28.32 9.98 15.64
N ALA A 209 27.49 10.27 16.64
CA ALA A 209 27.11 11.61 17.08
C ALA A 209 27.26 11.69 18.61
N SER A 210 27.09 12.90 19.18
CA SER A 210 27.20 13.12 20.63
C SER A 210 26.34 12.15 21.46
N LYS A 211 26.82 11.78 22.65
CA LYS A 211 26.19 10.80 23.54
C LYS A 211 24.76 11.20 23.96
N PRO A 212 23.83 10.24 24.17
CA PRO A 212 22.52 10.50 24.76
C PRO A 212 22.66 11.14 26.15
N GLY A 213 21.90 12.21 26.43
CA GLY A 213 21.89 12.89 27.74
C GLY A 213 22.31 14.36 27.70
N GLU A 214 22.98 14.83 26.64
CA GLU A 214 23.13 16.25 26.35
C GLU A 214 22.00 16.73 25.43
N GLY A 215 20.78 16.81 25.99
CA GLY A 215 19.51 17.09 25.31
C GLY A 215 19.36 18.50 24.73
N SER A 216 20.30 18.98 23.92
CA SER A 216 20.21 20.30 23.31
C SER A 216 19.83 20.23 21.83
N ALA A 217 20.79 20.18 20.89
CA ALA A 217 20.47 20.43 19.48
C ALA A 217 20.04 19.20 18.67
N LEU A 218 20.70 18.05 18.86
CA LEU A 218 20.46 16.84 18.06
C LEU A 218 19.03 16.31 18.21
N THR A 219 18.59 16.09 19.46
CA THR A 219 17.23 15.60 19.74
C THR A 219 16.18 16.59 19.21
N ARG A 220 16.40 17.91 19.32
CA ARG A 220 15.49 18.94 18.75
C ARG A 220 15.43 18.86 17.23
N GLN A 221 16.56 18.64 16.57
CA GLN A 221 16.64 18.49 15.12
C GLN A 221 15.90 17.23 14.66
N VAL A 222 16.15 16.09 15.30
CA VAL A 222 15.49 14.82 15.00
C VAL A 222 13.99 14.89 15.29
N LEU A 223 13.57 15.54 16.38
CA LEU A 223 12.15 15.78 16.66
C LEU A 223 11.48 16.65 15.58
N LYS A 224 12.18 17.68 15.06
CA LYS A 224 11.67 18.50 13.96
C LYS A 224 11.50 17.69 12.67
N GLU A 225 12.47 16.85 12.33
CA GLU A 225 12.40 15.93 11.20
C GLU A 225 11.23 14.94 11.37
N TYR A 226 11.12 14.32 12.55
CA TYR A 226 10.06 13.36 12.88
C TYR A 226 8.67 13.99 12.85
N ALA A 227 8.52 15.23 13.35
CA ALA A 227 7.29 16.00 13.26
C ALA A 227 6.92 16.32 11.80
N GLY A 228 7.92 16.58 10.95
CA GLY A 228 7.74 16.72 9.51
C GLY A 228 7.22 15.43 8.85
N LEU A 229 7.80 14.28 9.18
CA LEU A 229 7.32 12.97 8.75
C LEU A 229 5.89 12.71 9.22
N HIS A 230 5.60 12.95 10.50
CA HIS A 230 4.26 12.82 11.06
C HIS A 230 3.24 13.68 10.30
N HIS A 231 3.56 14.96 10.02
CA HIS A 231 2.70 15.84 9.24
C HIS A 231 2.44 15.33 7.82
N GLN A 232 3.46 14.83 7.12
CA GLN A 232 3.29 14.23 5.79
C GLN A 232 2.37 13.00 5.83
N LEU A 233 2.51 12.16 6.85
CA LEU A 233 1.67 10.97 7.02
C LEU A 233 0.22 11.35 7.37
N THR A 234 0.00 12.23 8.35
CA THR A 234 -1.36 12.54 8.83
C THR A 234 -2.09 13.54 7.95
N GLU A 235 -1.48 14.70 7.70
CA GLU A 235 -2.19 15.82 7.06
C GLU A 235 -2.19 15.72 5.54
N VAL A 236 -1.09 15.21 4.96
CA VAL A 236 -0.97 15.09 3.50
C VAL A 236 -1.53 13.76 3.02
N ALA A 237 -1.12 12.64 3.62
CA ALA A 237 -1.57 11.31 3.20
C ALA A 237 -2.86 10.84 3.91
N GLY A 238 -3.22 11.35 5.09
CA GLY A 238 -4.40 10.87 5.81
C GLY A 238 -4.21 9.52 6.49
N VAL A 239 -2.96 9.12 6.75
CA VAL A 239 -2.61 7.96 7.58
C VAL A 239 -2.97 8.27 9.04
N LYS A 240 -3.59 7.31 9.72
CA LYS A 240 -3.86 7.40 11.16
C LYS A 240 -2.61 7.02 11.93
N VAL A 241 -2.11 7.93 12.75
CA VAL A 241 -0.93 7.68 13.57
C VAL A 241 -1.33 7.61 15.04
N THR A 242 -1.01 6.49 15.69
CA THR A 242 -1.00 6.39 17.16
C THR A 242 0.40 6.74 17.64
N LEU A 243 0.57 7.96 18.16
CA LEU A 243 1.88 8.48 18.58
C LEU A 243 2.12 8.26 20.07
N TYR A 244 3.23 7.60 20.40
CA TYR A 244 3.78 7.49 21.74
C TYR A 244 5.03 8.35 21.88
N GLU A 245 5.52 8.50 23.11
CA GLU A 245 6.77 9.19 23.44
C GLU A 245 7.61 8.32 24.35
N HIS A 246 8.92 8.57 24.41
CA HIS A 246 9.82 7.87 25.34
C HIS A 246 10.72 8.85 26.11
N GLY A 247 10.79 8.72 27.44
CA GLY A 247 11.70 9.48 28.30
C GLY A 247 13.05 8.78 28.51
N LEU A 248 14.04 9.54 29.00
CA LEU A 248 15.39 9.05 29.33
C LEU A 248 15.37 7.87 30.32
N ALA A 249 14.39 7.84 31.23
CA ALA A 249 14.25 6.78 32.23
C ALA A 249 14.01 5.39 31.62
N HIS A 250 13.58 5.29 30.35
CA HIS A 250 13.45 4.01 29.66
C HIS A 250 14.80 3.42 29.22
N GLY A 251 15.84 4.25 29.02
CA GLY A 251 17.14 3.79 28.53
C GLY A 251 17.14 3.26 27.09
N THR A 252 16.18 3.70 26.27
CA THR A 252 15.90 3.15 24.92
C THR A 252 16.04 4.21 23.83
N PRO A 253 17.28 4.62 23.45
CA PRO A 253 17.50 5.72 22.51
C PRO A 253 16.96 5.46 21.08
N ASP A 254 16.78 4.20 20.70
CA ASP A 254 16.26 3.76 19.40
C ASP A 254 14.74 3.48 19.41
N ALA A 255 14.03 3.82 20.50
CA ALA A 255 12.59 3.52 20.63
C ALA A 255 11.72 4.10 19.52
N CYS A 256 12.22 5.09 18.77
CA CYS A 256 11.58 5.63 17.57
C CYS A 256 11.47 4.65 16.40
N PHE A 257 12.03 3.43 16.53
CA PHE A 257 11.90 2.33 15.57
C PHE A 257 11.04 1.17 16.11
N PRO A 258 9.72 1.39 16.33
CA PRO A 258 8.85 0.42 16.99
C PRO A 258 8.64 -0.88 16.20
N ASN A 259 8.89 -0.85 14.88
CA ASN A 259 8.66 -1.96 13.97
C ASN A 259 9.52 -3.20 14.25
N ASN A 260 10.61 -3.03 15.03
CA ASN A 260 11.56 -4.09 15.29
C ASN A 260 11.13 -5.04 16.41
N TRP A 261 10.28 -4.60 17.35
CA TRP A 261 9.96 -5.44 18.52
C TRP A 261 8.55 -6.02 18.50
N PHE A 262 7.65 -5.52 17.66
CA PHE A 262 6.34 -6.14 17.43
C PHE A 262 5.82 -6.01 16.00
N SER A 263 4.81 -6.81 15.70
CA SER A 263 3.95 -6.63 14.53
C SER A 263 2.54 -7.12 14.82
N THR A 264 1.58 -6.63 14.03
CA THR A 264 0.18 -7.04 14.09
C THR A 264 -0.18 -7.86 12.86
N HIS A 265 -1.01 -8.88 13.07
CA HIS A 265 -1.42 -9.82 12.03
C HIS A 265 -2.92 -10.09 12.15
N PRO A 266 -3.78 -9.59 11.24
CA PRO A 266 -5.22 -9.79 11.34
C PRO A 266 -5.60 -11.21 10.91
N VAL A 267 -6.81 -11.63 11.28
CA VAL A 267 -7.42 -12.85 10.76
C VAL A 267 -7.47 -12.83 9.23
N GLY A 268 -7.18 -13.97 8.61
CA GLY A 268 -7.20 -14.14 7.17
C GLY A 268 -5.88 -13.76 6.48
N GLU A 269 -4.90 -13.16 7.17
CA GLU A 269 -3.57 -12.91 6.61
C GLU A 269 -2.89 -14.17 6.06
N ALA A 270 -1.77 -14.01 5.33
CA ALA A 270 -0.98 -15.08 4.75
C ALA A 270 -1.77 -15.88 3.70
N ALA A 271 -2.43 -15.17 2.79
CA ALA A 271 -3.37 -15.75 1.83
C ALA A 271 -4.44 -16.67 2.48
N GLY A 272 -4.89 -16.35 3.70
CA GLY A 272 -5.87 -17.14 4.47
C GLY A 272 -5.28 -18.11 5.49
N GLY A 273 -3.96 -18.13 5.65
CA GLY A 273 -3.24 -18.97 6.60
C GLY A 273 -3.48 -18.58 8.06
N ASN A 274 -3.46 -17.29 8.38
CA ASN A 274 -3.63 -16.82 9.75
C ASN A 274 -5.10 -16.90 10.19
N LYS A 275 -5.37 -17.57 11.32
CA LYS A 275 -6.75 -17.84 11.79
C LYS A 275 -7.24 -16.87 12.86
N GLU A 276 -6.34 -16.14 13.50
CA GLU A 276 -6.66 -15.26 14.63
C GLU A 276 -5.86 -13.96 14.55
N SER A 277 -6.46 -12.85 14.99
CA SER A 277 -5.74 -11.59 15.12
C SER A 277 -4.65 -11.73 16.18
N THR A 278 -3.39 -11.60 15.76
CA THR A 278 -2.21 -11.95 16.56
C THR A 278 -1.28 -10.75 16.71
N LEU A 279 -0.87 -10.46 17.94
CA LEU A 279 0.25 -9.60 18.26
C LEU A 279 1.49 -10.47 18.43
N VAL A 280 2.52 -10.23 17.62
CA VAL A 280 3.80 -10.94 17.76
C VAL A 280 4.78 -10.04 18.51
N LEU A 281 5.46 -10.59 19.52
CA LEU A 281 6.55 -9.92 20.22
C LEU A 281 7.85 -10.61 19.83
N TYR A 282 8.85 -9.83 19.43
CA TYR A 282 10.07 -10.34 18.80
C TYR A 282 11.28 -10.30 19.73
N PRO A 283 12.20 -11.29 19.66
CA PRO A 283 13.45 -11.29 20.40
C PRO A 283 14.43 -10.29 19.79
N MET A 284 15.00 -9.44 20.63
CA MET A 284 15.91 -8.36 20.28
C MET A 284 17.32 -8.71 20.72
N LYS A 285 18.33 -8.36 19.91
CA LYS A 285 19.73 -8.70 20.23
C LYS A 285 20.28 -7.90 21.41
N HIS A 286 20.02 -6.60 21.41
CA HIS A 286 20.57 -5.70 22.43
C HIS A 286 19.59 -5.49 23.57
N PRO A 287 20.03 -5.53 24.84
CA PRO A 287 19.16 -5.34 26.00
C PRO A 287 18.39 -4.02 26.00
N ASN A 288 19.00 -2.92 25.54
CA ASN A 288 18.30 -1.64 25.46
C ASN A 288 17.20 -1.63 24.38
N ARG A 289 17.37 -2.38 23.30
CA ARG A 289 16.33 -2.60 22.28
C ARG A 289 15.23 -3.52 22.82
N ALA A 290 15.58 -4.57 23.57
CA ALA A 290 14.61 -5.44 24.24
C ALA A 290 13.69 -4.69 25.21
N ALA A 291 14.24 -3.68 25.90
CA ALA A 291 13.50 -2.80 26.82
C ALA A 291 12.48 -1.87 26.12
N GLU A 292 12.50 -1.76 24.79
CA GLU A 292 11.50 -1.00 24.01
C GLU A 292 10.10 -1.65 24.06
N ARG A 293 10.03 -2.95 24.40
CA ARG A 293 8.78 -3.70 24.60
C ARG A 293 8.06 -3.23 25.86
N ARG A 294 7.31 -2.14 25.75
CA ARG A 294 6.62 -1.53 26.89
C ARG A 294 5.25 -2.15 27.16
N ALA A 295 4.97 -2.41 28.44
CA ALA A 295 3.73 -3.05 28.88
C ALA A 295 2.47 -2.19 28.61
N ASP A 296 2.58 -0.87 28.67
CA ASP A 296 1.48 0.06 28.39
C ASP A 296 1.05 0.01 26.92
N MET A 297 2.02 -0.02 26.00
CA MET A 297 1.77 -0.18 24.56
C MET A 297 1.13 -1.54 24.25
N ILE A 298 1.68 -2.63 24.83
CA ILE A 298 1.13 -3.98 24.66
C ILE A 298 -0.32 -4.07 25.15
N SER A 299 -0.63 -3.44 26.28
CA SER A 299 -1.99 -3.41 26.83
C SER A 299 -2.98 -2.73 25.89
N VAL A 300 -2.60 -1.59 25.30
CA VAL A 300 -3.42 -0.88 24.30
C VAL A 300 -3.62 -1.72 23.05
N LEU A 301 -2.58 -2.39 22.54
CA LEU A 301 -2.68 -3.26 21.36
C LEU A 301 -3.62 -4.45 21.63
N LYS A 302 -3.53 -5.09 22.80
CA LYS A 302 -4.50 -6.12 23.20
C LYS A 302 -5.93 -5.60 23.23
N GLY A 303 -6.13 -4.40 23.78
CA GLY A 303 -7.43 -3.72 23.81
C GLY A 303 -8.01 -3.39 22.42
N ARG A 304 -7.16 -3.31 21.38
CA ARG A 304 -7.57 -3.11 19.98
C ARG A 304 -7.96 -4.40 19.24
N GLY A 305 -7.96 -5.56 19.91
CA GLY A 305 -8.42 -6.82 19.33
C GLY A 305 -7.31 -7.81 18.98
N TYR A 306 -6.04 -7.51 19.29
CA TYR A 306 -4.95 -8.49 19.20
C TYR A 306 -4.78 -9.26 20.51
N SER A 307 -5.81 -10.03 20.89
CA SER A 307 -5.83 -10.76 22.17
C SER A 307 -4.88 -11.96 22.18
N ARG A 308 -4.65 -12.61 21.03
CA ARG A 308 -3.63 -13.65 20.89
C ARG A 308 -2.26 -13.01 20.83
N VAL A 309 -1.43 -13.26 21.84
CA VAL A 309 -0.02 -12.86 21.84
C VAL A 309 0.85 -14.08 21.54
N TYR A 310 1.66 -13.97 20.49
CA TYR A 310 2.73 -14.92 20.21
C TYR A 310 4.05 -14.28 20.61
N ASP A 311 4.59 -14.70 21.76
CA ASP A 311 5.78 -14.10 22.35
C ASP A 311 7.05 -14.90 22.00
N MET A 312 7.75 -14.44 20.96
CA MET A 312 9.03 -15.01 20.55
C MET A 312 10.20 -14.47 21.37
N SER A 313 10.02 -13.45 22.23
CA SER A 313 11.10 -12.88 23.05
C SER A 313 11.71 -13.89 24.04
N THR A 314 11.00 -14.99 24.30
CA THR A 314 11.48 -16.15 25.06
C THR A 314 12.73 -16.82 24.47
N HIS A 315 13.11 -16.47 23.23
CA HIS A 315 14.33 -16.95 22.58
C HIS A 315 15.60 -16.14 22.91
N GLU A 316 15.48 -14.94 23.51
CA GLU A 316 16.63 -14.09 23.84
C GLU A 316 17.66 -14.78 24.75
N PRO A 317 17.29 -15.54 25.81
CA PRO A 317 18.26 -16.25 26.64
C PRO A 317 19.05 -17.34 25.90
N LYS A 318 18.60 -17.73 24.69
CA LYS A 318 19.28 -18.70 23.81
C LYS A 318 20.15 -18.01 22.76
N ASN A 319 20.35 -16.69 22.84
CA ASN A 319 21.06 -15.87 21.84
C ASN A 319 20.50 -16.03 20.41
N LYS A 320 19.18 -16.19 20.29
CA LYS A 320 18.48 -16.20 19.00
C LYS A 320 17.59 -14.97 18.89
N TYR A 321 17.69 -14.26 17.79
CA TYR A 321 17.06 -12.96 17.58
C TYR A 321 16.31 -12.92 16.26
N PHE A 322 15.24 -12.12 16.21
CA PHE A 322 14.40 -12.00 15.03
C PHE A 322 13.65 -10.67 15.11
N GLU A 323 14.33 -9.57 14.80
CA GLU A 323 13.90 -8.19 15.11
C GLU A 323 12.76 -7.64 14.23
N GLY A 324 11.62 -8.32 14.31
CA GLY A 324 10.34 -7.89 13.76
C GLY A 324 10.40 -7.58 12.27
N THR A 325 9.66 -6.55 11.85
CA THR A 325 9.60 -6.17 10.43
C THR A 325 10.86 -5.42 9.95
N GLY A 326 11.89 -5.33 10.81
CA GLY A 326 13.26 -4.98 10.39
C GLY A 326 13.88 -6.09 9.54
N VAL A 327 13.84 -7.30 10.08
CA VAL A 327 14.42 -8.50 9.44
C VAL A 327 13.42 -9.28 8.60
N LEU A 328 12.15 -8.89 8.64
CA LEU A 328 11.07 -9.59 7.98
C LEU A 328 10.31 -8.64 7.05
N VAL A 329 10.43 -8.90 5.74
CA VAL A 329 9.64 -8.19 4.72
C VAL A 329 8.54 -9.13 4.24
N ILE A 330 7.29 -8.67 4.37
CA ILE A 330 6.10 -9.53 4.31
C ILE A 330 5.29 -9.22 3.05
N ASP A 331 5.08 -10.23 2.23
CA ASP A 331 4.10 -10.24 1.14
C ASP A 331 2.82 -10.92 1.65
N ARG A 332 1.98 -10.15 2.34
CA ARG A 332 0.79 -10.65 3.06
C ARG A 332 -0.21 -11.26 2.09
N ILE A 333 -0.40 -10.57 0.97
CA ILE A 333 -1.39 -10.92 -0.06
C ILE A 333 -1.07 -12.22 -0.77
N ASN A 334 0.21 -12.54 -0.97
CA ASN A 334 0.62 -13.80 -1.57
C ASN A 334 1.06 -14.83 -0.52
N GLY A 335 1.17 -14.45 0.76
CA GLY A 335 1.56 -15.35 1.85
C GLY A 335 3.03 -15.76 1.80
N VAL A 336 3.91 -14.86 1.34
CA VAL A 336 5.36 -15.10 1.25
C VAL A 336 6.08 -14.18 2.24
N ALA A 337 7.08 -14.70 2.94
CA ALA A 337 7.98 -13.91 3.77
C ALA A 337 9.39 -13.91 3.19
N TYR A 338 10.09 -12.78 3.33
CA TYR A 338 11.46 -12.60 2.87
C TYR A 338 12.34 -12.19 4.05
N VAL A 339 13.45 -12.90 4.23
CA VAL A 339 14.37 -12.72 5.35
C VAL A 339 15.81 -12.80 4.86
N ASP A 340 16.57 -11.73 5.07
CA ASP A 340 18.03 -11.72 5.03
C ASP A 340 18.55 -12.28 6.35
N VAL A 341 19.23 -13.42 6.29
CA VAL A 341 19.77 -14.11 7.48
C VAL A 341 20.99 -13.34 7.98
N SER A 342 20.90 -12.84 9.20
CA SER A 342 21.89 -11.96 9.81
C SER A 342 22.03 -12.24 11.30
N GLU A 343 22.91 -11.51 11.98
CA GLU A 343 23.02 -11.57 13.44
C GLU A 343 21.78 -11.07 14.20
N ARG A 344 20.85 -10.39 13.49
CA ARG A 344 19.55 -9.95 14.04
C ARG A 344 18.40 -10.84 13.57
N ALA A 345 18.66 -11.82 12.71
CA ALA A 345 17.67 -12.65 12.02
C ALA A 345 18.07 -14.13 12.00
N ASP A 346 17.70 -14.88 13.03
CA ASP A 346 17.90 -16.32 13.09
C ASP A 346 16.96 -17.05 12.12
N GLU A 347 17.54 -17.86 11.23
CA GLU A 347 16.81 -18.59 10.19
C GLU A 347 15.78 -19.58 10.76
N SER A 348 16.07 -20.21 11.90
CA SER A 348 15.12 -21.14 12.53
C SER A 348 13.90 -20.43 13.09
N LEU A 349 14.06 -19.22 13.63
CA LEU A 349 12.95 -18.38 14.08
C LEU A 349 12.11 -17.87 12.91
N ALA A 350 12.71 -17.60 11.75
CA ALA A 350 11.97 -17.24 10.53
C ALA A 350 11.05 -18.40 10.08
N HIS A 351 11.54 -19.64 10.11
CA HIS A 351 10.73 -20.83 9.82
C HIS A 351 9.61 -21.03 10.84
N GLU A 352 9.90 -20.90 12.13
CA GLU A 352 8.90 -20.99 13.21
C GLU A 352 7.80 -19.94 13.04
N TRP A 353 8.18 -18.70 12.73
CA TRP A 353 7.26 -17.59 12.48
C TRP A 353 6.35 -17.88 11.28
N ALA A 354 6.92 -18.30 10.17
CA ALA A 354 6.17 -18.59 8.95
C ALA A 354 5.15 -19.71 9.16
N GLN A 355 5.56 -20.78 9.85
CA GLN A 355 4.68 -21.88 10.21
C GLN A 355 3.56 -21.43 11.17
N THR A 356 3.90 -20.66 12.21
CA THR A 356 2.96 -20.24 13.27
C THR A 356 1.89 -19.27 12.76
N LEU A 357 2.22 -18.41 11.80
CA LEU A 357 1.27 -17.48 11.18
C LEU A 357 0.66 -17.97 9.87
N GLY A 358 1.03 -19.17 9.42
CA GLY A 358 0.44 -19.81 8.24
C GLY A 358 0.92 -19.25 6.89
N TYR A 359 2.13 -18.71 6.83
CA TYR A 359 2.77 -18.31 5.57
C TYR A 359 3.16 -19.55 4.76
N LYS A 360 2.82 -19.53 3.46
CA LYS A 360 2.98 -20.69 2.57
C LYS A 360 4.41 -20.88 2.07
N ASP A 361 5.18 -19.79 2.04
CA ASP A 361 6.56 -19.80 1.55
C ASP A 361 7.42 -18.81 2.34
N LEU A 362 8.69 -19.16 2.47
CA LEU A 362 9.71 -18.36 3.14
C LEU A 362 10.96 -18.35 2.27
N VAL A 363 11.36 -17.16 1.82
CA VAL A 363 12.56 -16.93 1.03
C VAL A 363 13.64 -16.37 1.94
N THR A 364 14.60 -17.23 2.29
CA THR A 364 15.82 -16.85 3.00
C THR A 364 16.98 -16.65 2.02
N PHE A 365 17.84 -15.68 2.33
CA PHE A 365 19.07 -15.37 1.60
C PHE A 365 20.07 -14.66 2.54
N ARG A 366 21.29 -14.40 2.07
CA ARG A 366 22.29 -13.59 2.77
C ARG A 366 22.76 -12.45 1.88
N SER A 367 22.89 -11.25 2.45
CA SER A 367 23.31 -10.08 1.68
C SER A 367 24.40 -9.23 2.36
N THR A 368 25.12 -8.46 1.54
CA THR A 368 26.20 -7.56 2.01
C THR A 368 26.03 -6.13 1.53
N ASP A 369 26.41 -5.16 2.37
CA ASP A 369 26.44 -3.74 2.04
C ASP A 369 27.59 -3.34 1.08
N LEU A 370 27.68 -2.05 0.74
CA LEU A 370 28.76 -1.49 -0.10
C LEU A 370 30.18 -1.75 0.46
N ARG A 371 30.29 -1.97 1.78
CA ARG A 371 31.54 -2.19 2.51
C ARG A 371 31.84 -3.68 2.67
N GLY A 372 31.01 -4.57 2.10
CA GLY A 372 31.14 -6.02 2.21
C GLY A 372 30.73 -6.58 3.57
N LYS A 373 30.07 -5.79 4.42
CA LYS A 373 29.54 -6.27 5.71
C LYS A 373 28.15 -6.87 5.53
N SER A 374 27.78 -7.84 6.38
CA SER A 374 26.42 -8.38 6.38
C SER A 374 25.40 -7.26 6.55
N VAL A 375 24.35 -7.26 5.75
CA VAL A 375 23.19 -6.40 6.02
C VAL A 375 22.47 -6.96 7.24
N TYR A 376 22.16 -6.10 8.20
CA TYR A 376 21.59 -6.52 9.49
C TYR A 376 20.07 -6.69 9.42
N HIS A 377 19.36 -5.84 8.67
CA HIS A 377 17.90 -5.84 8.50
C HIS A 377 17.50 -5.93 7.03
N THR A 378 16.65 -6.90 6.70
CA THR A 378 16.07 -7.12 5.37
C THR A 378 15.41 -5.87 4.78
N ASN A 379 14.73 -5.07 5.61
CA ASN A 379 14.02 -3.86 5.17
C ASN A 379 14.94 -2.70 4.75
N VAL A 380 16.26 -2.84 4.88
CA VAL A 380 17.23 -1.89 4.32
C VAL A 380 17.45 -2.17 2.84
N MET A 381 17.39 -3.45 2.44
CA MET A 381 17.67 -3.87 1.08
C MET A 381 16.42 -4.06 0.21
N MET A 382 15.24 -4.20 0.81
CA MET A 382 14.00 -4.39 0.05
C MET A 382 12.72 -3.92 0.73
N ALA A 383 11.72 -3.63 -0.10
CA ALA A 383 10.34 -3.35 0.28
C ALA A 383 9.37 -4.07 -0.66
N ILE A 384 8.19 -4.42 -0.14
CA ILE A 384 7.10 -5.05 -0.92
C ILE A 384 5.81 -4.25 -0.73
N GLY A 385 5.26 -3.78 -1.84
CA GLY A 385 3.91 -3.24 -1.95
C GLY A 385 2.97 -4.23 -2.63
N THR A 386 1.76 -3.77 -2.96
CA THR A 386 0.68 -4.60 -3.51
C THR A 386 1.01 -5.19 -4.88
N GLY A 387 1.75 -4.45 -5.71
CA GLY A 387 2.12 -4.86 -7.07
C GLY A 387 3.58 -4.57 -7.45
N VAL A 388 4.35 -3.97 -6.54
CA VAL A 388 5.75 -3.58 -6.77
C VAL A 388 6.65 -4.12 -5.66
N ALA A 389 7.85 -4.55 -6.02
CA ALA A 389 8.90 -4.91 -5.08
C ALA A 389 10.16 -4.11 -5.40
N ILE A 390 10.71 -3.43 -4.40
CA ILE A 390 12.00 -2.74 -4.46
C ILE A 390 13.04 -3.68 -3.88
N VAL A 391 14.15 -3.93 -4.58
CA VAL A 391 15.15 -4.92 -4.13
C VAL A 391 16.56 -4.59 -4.61
N CYS A 392 17.54 -4.64 -3.70
CA CYS A 392 18.96 -4.60 -4.06
C CYS A 392 19.47 -6.01 -4.34
N ALA A 393 19.23 -6.57 -5.53
CA ALA A 393 19.66 -7.93 -5.83
C ALA A 393 21.19 -8.11 -5.80
N ASP A 394 21.95 -7.04 -6.09
CA ASP A 394 23.42 -7.03 -6.08
C ASP A 394 24.03 -7.20 -4.68
N SER A 395 23.25 -7.02 -3.60
CA SER A 395 23.71 -7.32 -2.24
C SER A 395 23.78 -8.83 -1.99
N VAL A 396 23.01 -9.65 -2.71
CA VAL A 396 22.99 -11.12 -2.57
C VAL A 396 24.07 -11.74 -3.47
N LYS A 397 25.21 -12.10 -2.86
CA LYS A 397 26.39 -12.58 -3.60
C LYS A 397 26.25 -14.01 -4.12
N ASP A 398 25.51 -14.87 -3.43
CA ASP A 398 25.24 -16.22 -3.91
C ASP A 398 24.26 -16.19 -5.10
N ASP A 399 24.68 -16.75 -6.23
CA ASP A 399 23.91 -16.73 -7.47
C ASP A 399 22.60 -17.54 -7.39
N LYS A 400 22.55 -18.59 -6.57
CA LYS A 400 21.34 -19.40 -6.39
C LYS A 400 20.34 -18.67 -5.52
N GLU A 401 20.78 -18.08 -4.41
CA GLU A 401 19.94 -17.25 -3.54
C GLU A 401 19.40 -16.04 -4.31
N ARG A 402 20.25 -15.34 -5.08
CA ARG A 402 19.84 -14.18 -5.89
C ARG A 402 18.79 -14.56 -6.94
N LYS A 403 18.99 -15.68 -7.65
CA LYS A 403 18.01 -16.20 -8.63
C LYS A 403 16.70 -16.61 -7.96
N ARG A 404 16.76 -17.25 -6.77
CA ARG A 404 15.58 -17.63 -6.00
C ARG A 404 14.80 -16.40 -5.55
N LEU A 405 15.47 -15.39 -5.02
CA LEU A 405 14.87 -14.12 -4.58
C LEU A 405 14.15 -13.41 -5.74
N LEU A 406 14.86 -13.16 -6.84
CA LEU A 406 14.28 -12.50 -8.02
C LEU A 406 13.17 -13.34 -8.65
N GLY A 407 13.33 -14.66 -8.71
CA GLY A 407 12.33 -15.59 -9.22
C GLY A 407 11.09 -15.68 -8.34
N ALA A 408 11.19 -15.45 -7.03
CA ALA A 408 10.04 -15.37 -6.14
C ALA A 408 9.27 -14.05 -6.32
N LEU A 409 9.98 -12.91 -6.33
CA LEU A 409 9.38 -11.58 -6.46
C LEU A 409 8.67 -11.40 -7.81
N SER A 410 9.32 -11.79 -8.90
CA SER A 410 8.81 -11.62 -10.28
C SER A 410 7.57 -12.47 -10.61
N LYS A 411 7.18 -13.43 -9.75
CA LYS A 411 5.92 -14.17 -9.92
C LYS A 411 4.70 -13.29 -9.73
N THR A 412 4.80 -12.26 -8.89
CA THR A 412 3.63 -11.48 -8.45
C THR A 412 3.85 -9.97 -8.44
N HIS A 413 5.08 -9.49 -8.59
CA HIS A 413 5.41 -8.07 -8.52
C HIS A 413 6.20 -7.60 -9.74
N GLU A 414 6.01 -6.33 -10.09
CA GLU A 414 7.00 -5.58 -10.86
C GLU A 414 8.24 -5.33 -9.98
N VAL A 415 9.41 -5.79 -10.44
CA VAL A 415 10.66 -5.69 -9.67
C VAL A 415 11.41 -4.41 -10.04
N VAL A 416 11.53 -3.49 -9.09
CA VAL A 416 12.37 -2.30 -9.15
C VAL A 416 13.71 -2.63 -8.50
N GLN A 417 14.71 -2.94 -9.33
CA GLN A 417 16.07 -3.19 -8.85
C GLN A 417 16.74 -1.87 -8.48
N ILE A 418 17.31 -1.82 -7.27
CA ILE A 418 18.12 -0.69 -6.79
C ILE A 418 19.59 -1.09 -6.72
N SER A 419 20.48 -0.12 -6.92
CA SER A 419 21.92 -0.34 -6.76
C SER A 419 22.31 -0.41 -5.28
N LEU A 420 23.52 -0.89 -4.99
CA LEU A 420 24.09 -0.85 -3.64
C LEU A 420 24.19 0.59 -3.08
N ALA A 421 24.43 1.59 -3.93
CA ALA A 421 24.44 3.00 -3.52
C ALA A 421 23.04 3.52 -3.17
N GLN A 422 22.02 3.09 -3.90
CA GLN A 422 20.63 3.39 -3.56
C GLN A 422 20.19 2.66 -2.28
N MET A 423 20.67 1.44 -2.06
CA MET A 423 20.48 0.73 -0.78
C MET A 423 21.14 1.48 0.39
N ASP A 424 22.36 2.00 0.21
CA ASP A 424 23.05 2.83 1.23
C ASP A 424 22.29 4.14 1.51
N ALA A 425 21.60 4.69 0.50
CA ALA A 425 20.64 5.80 0.63
C ALA A 425 19.23 5.37 1.09
N LEU A 426 19.10 4.17 1.67
CA LEU A 426 17.88 3.61 2.25
C LEU A 426 16.68 3.50 1.28
N CYS A 427 16.90 3.34 -0.02
CA CYS A 427 15.82 3.12 -0.99
C CYS A 427 14.99 1.85 -0.72
N GLY A 428 15.59 0.83 -0.10
CA GLY A 428 14.86 -0.37 0.34
C GLY A 428 13.97 -0.11 1.57
N ASN A 429 14.23 0.95 2.34
CA ASN A 429 13.51 1.28 3.57
C ASN A 429 12.21 2.07 3.30
N ALA A 430 11.47 1.60 2.31
CA ALA A 430 10.16 2.11 1.92
C ALA A 430 9.02 1.23 2.49
N LEU A 431 7.83 1.81 2.64
CA LEU A 431 6.65 1.11 3.13
C LEU A 431 5.43 1.50 2.29
N GLU A 432 4.70 0.50 1.77
CA GLU A 432 3.35 0.77 1.28
C GLU A 432 2.37 0.89 2.45
N LEU A 433 1.67 2.02 2.53
CA LEU A 433 0.56 2.29 3.43
C LEU A 433 -0.73 2.53 2.62
N GLU A 434 -1.85 2.71 3.30
CA GLU A 434 -3.08 3.25 2.71
C GLU A 434 -3.27 4.72 3.13
N ASP A 435 -3.65 5.58 2.18
CA ASP A 435 -4.02 6.97 2.46
C ASP A 435 -5.42 7.08 3.09
N GLY A 436 -5.86 8.29 3.44
CA GLY A 436 -7.20 8.52 4.03
C GLY A 436 -8.37 8.11 3.11
N ARG A 437 -8.11 7.91 1.81
CA ARG A 437 -9.06 7.42 0.81
C ARG A 437 -9.03 5.89 0.71
N GLY A 438 -8.04 5.22 1.30
CA GLY A 438 -7.85 3.76 1.27
C GLY A 438 -7.03 3.31 0.06
N LEU A 439 -6.20 4.18 -0.51
CA LEU A 439 -5.38 3.90 -1.68
C LEU A 439 -3.92 3.68 -1.28
N PRO A 440 -3.18 2.83 -2.00
CA PRO A 440 -1.77 2.61 -1.72
C PRO A 440 -0.95 3.90 -1.85
N VAL A 441 -0.10 4.18 -0.87
CA VAL A 441 0.93 5.22 -0.91
C VAL A 441 2.26 4.65 -0.48
N MET A 442 3.35 5.05 -1.14
CA MET A 442 4.69 4.59 -0.79
C MET A 442 5.35 5.63 0.12
N ALA A 443 5.55 5.30 1.39
CA ALA A 443 6.25 6.13 2.35
C ALA A 443 7.76 5.84 2.32
N MET A 444 8.59 6.88 2.21
CA MET A 444 10.06 6.78 2.21
C MET A 444 10.70 8.11 2.67
N SER A 445 12.01 8.15 2.89
CA SER A 445 12.69 9.42 3.14
C SER A 445 12.88 10.23 1.87
N THR A 446 13.05 11.55 2.00
CA THR A 446 13.40 12.41 0.86
C THR A 446 14.75 12.00 0.25
N GLN A 447 15.68 11.49 1.04
CA GLN A 447 16.95 10.96 0.57
C GLN A 447 16.73 9.77 -0.38
N ALA A 448 15.96 8.77 0.06
CA ALA A 448 15.59 7.62 -0.77
C ALA A 448 14.86 8.05 -2.05
N TYR A 449 13.89 8.97 -1.94
CA TYR A 449 13.13 9.49 -3.08
C TYR A 449 14.05 10.10 -4.16
N ASN A 450 15.03 10.89 -3.73
CA ASN A 450 15.99 11.55 -4.61
C ASN A 450 17.02 10.58 -5.21
N ALA A 451 17.36 9.52 -4.48
CA ALA A 451 18.31 8.50 -4.93
C ALA A 451 17.73 7.58 -6.02
N PHE A 452 16.40 7.39 -6.08
CA PHE A 452 15.76 6.69 -7.20
C PHE A 452 15.99 7.44 -8.54
N THR A 453 16.11 6.68 -9.63
CA THR A 453 16.07 7.23 -10.97
C THR A 453 14.64 7.65 -11.34
N ALA A 454 14.49 8.47 -12.39
CA ALA A 454 13.16 8.85 -12.89
C ALA A 454 12.32 7.62 -13.30
N ASP A 455 12.94 6.62 -13.94
CA ASP A 455 12.26 5.41 -14.36
C ASP A 455 11.83 4.53 -13.18
N GLN A 456 12.67 4.42 -12.13
CA GLN A 456 12.31 3.71 -10.90
C GLN A 456 11.15 4.39 -10.18
N ARG A 457 11.16 5.73 -10.06
CA ARG A 457 10.01 6.48 -9.51
C ARG A 457 8.75 6.26 -10.34
N LYS A 458 8.85 6.32 -11.66
CA LYS A 458 7.73 6.05 -12.56
C LYS A 458 7.21 4.61 -12.42
N ALA A 459 8.09 3.64 -12.17
CA ALA A 459 7.70 2.27 -11.87
C ALA A 459 6.91 2.17 -10.57
N ILE A 460 7.41 2.75 -9.49
CA ILE A 460 6.71 2.80 -8.20
C ILE A 460 5.34 3.49 -8.34
N SER A 461 5.30 4.66 -8.98
CA SER A 461 4.06 5.45 -9.18
C SER A 461 2.98 4.75 -9.99
N ARG A 462 3.27 3.67 -10.73
CA ARG A 462 2.22 2.86 -11.38
C ARG A 462 1.34 2.10 -10.38
N HIS A 463 1.90 1.79 -9.20
CA HIS A 463 1.27 0.93 -8.20
C HIS A 463 0.70 1.68 -7.01
N VAL A 464 1.06 2.95 -6.84
CA VAL A 464 0.63 3.78 -5.71
C VAL A 464 0.01 5.10 -6.18
N ALA A 465 -0.95 5.61 -5.42
CA ALA A 465 -1.60 6.91 -5.67
C ALA A 465 -0.63 8.08 -5.47
N SER A 466 0.32 7.94 -4.55
CA SER A 466 1.38 8.91 -4.33
C SER A 466 2.60 8.30 -3.65
N ILE A 467 3.74 8.98 -3.77
CA ILE A 467 4.92 8.73 -2.94
C ILE A 467 4.93 9.83 -1.88
N VAL A 468 4.89 9.43 -0.61
CA VAL A 468 4.92 10.31 0.55
C VAL A 468 6.33 10.28 1.10
N HIS A 469 6.97 11.44 1.23
CA HIS A 469 8.33 11.48 1.73
C HIS A 469 8.60 12.68 2.62
N ALA A 470 9.56 12.52 3.54
CA ALA A 470 9.98 13.55 4.47
C ALA A 470 11.50 13.55 4.64
N PRO A 471 12.13 14.73 4.84
CA PRO A 471 13.55 14.81 5.18
C PRO A 471 13.75 14.38 6.63
N ILE A 472 14.40 13.24 6.83
CA ILE A 472 14.75 12.65 8.13
C ILE A 472 16.25 12.35 8.22
N ASP A 473 17.07 13.15 7.54
CA ASP A 473 18.49 12.88 7.29
C ASP A 473 19.30 12.71 8.57
N THR A 474 18.97 13.44 9.63
CA THR A 474 19.68 13.32 10.92
C THR A 474 19.29 12.05 11.64
N LEU A 475 18.01 11.70 11.62
CA LEU A 475 17.50 10.44 12.17
C LEU A 475 18.14 9.25 11.45
N GLU A 476 18.17 9.26 10.11
CA GLU A 476 18.79 8.21 9.30
C GLU A 476 20.27 8.07 9.61
N ARG A 477 21.01 9.18 9.59
CA ARG A 477 22.46 9.16 9.80
C ARG A 477 22.85 8.71 11.21
N VAL A 478 22.11 9.10 12.24
CA VAL A 478 22.47 8.82 13.64
C VAL A 478 21.85 7.51 14.14
N GLY A 479 20.58 7.27 13.80
CA GLY A 479 19.83 6.07 14.22
C GLY A 479 20.01 4.88 13.28
N GLY A 480 20.48 5.10 12.05
CA GLY A 480 20.71 4.04 11.07
C GLY A 480 19.43 3.37 10.55
N GLY A 481 18.27 4.04 10.66
CA GLY A 481 16.98 3.54 10.19
C GLY A 481 16.22 4.61 9.41
N GLY A 482 15.49 4.21 8.36
CA GLY A 482 14.70 5.10 7.52
C GLY A 482 13.22 5.17 7.92
N VAL A 483 12.40 5.70 7.01
CA VAL A 483 10.96 5.89 7.26
C VAL A 483 10.26 4.58 7.61
N ARG A 484 10.51 3.47 6.91
CA ARG A 484 9.89 2.16 7.23
C ARG A 484 10.13 1.76 8.68
N CYS A 485 11.34 1.97 9.21
CA CYS A 485 11.66 1.59 10.57
C CYS A 485 10.87 2.39 11.62
N THR A 486 10.50 3.65 11.30
CA THR A 486 9.74 4.50 12.22
C THR A 486 8.26 4.12 12.36
N LEU A 487 7.78 3.17 11.56
CA LEU A 487 6.36 2.85 11.39
C LEU A 487 6.10 1.38 11.73
N ALA A 488 5.26 1.13 12.74
CA ALA A 488 4.71 -0.19 13.00
C ALA A 488 3.26 -0.27 12.50
N GLU A 489 2.99 -1.12 11.52
CA GLU A 489 1.66 -1.28 10.93
C GLU A 489 0.64 -1.87 11.92
N LEU A 490 -0.56 -1.27 11.97
CA LEU A 490 -1.71 -1.75 12.74
C LEU A 490 -2.85 -2.15 11.79
N PHE A 491 -3.17 -3.44 11.73
CA PHE A 491 -4.12 -4.04 10.77
C PHE A 491 -5.53 -4.35 11.31
#